data_AF-A0A5N5N1H2-F1
#
_entry.id   AF-A0A5N5N1H2-F1
#
_cell.length_a   1.000
_cell.length_b   1.000
_cell.length_c   1.000
_cell.angle_alpha   90.00
_cell.angle_beta   90.00
_cell.angle_gamma   90.00
#
_symmetry.space_group_name_H-M   'P 1'
#
loop_
_entity.id
_entity.type
_entity.pdbx_description
1 polymer ?
#
loop_
_entity_poly.entity_id
_entity_poly.type
_entity_poly.pdbx_seq_one_letter_code
_entity_poly.pdbx_strand_id
1 'polypeptide(L)'
;MATAVPLMAIYIFSKPLLMLLGEPVSIASAAAVFVYGLIPQIFAYAANFPIQKFLQAQSIVTPSAYISFGALVVHVSLSWLAIFKWNWGLMGAGLVLSFSWWIIVVAQFVYIVTSKRCRLTWTGFSLQAFSGLWSFFKLSAASAVMLCLETWYFQILVLIAGLLKNAEVALDALSVCMTLSGWVFMISVGFNAAASVRVSNELGAGHPKSASFSVLVVTSCSFIISVIAAIVVMIFRDSISYIFTEGEVVAEAVSDLSPFLAATLILNGIQPVLSGNNL
;
A
#
# COMPACT_ATOMS: atom_id res chain seq x y z
N MET A 1 4.92 -15.55 -8.18
CA MET A 1 5.19 -16.64 -7.20
C MET A 1 6.67 -16.80 -6.91
N ALA A 2 7.53 -17.11 -7.90
CA ALA A 2 8.97 -17.29 -7.66
C ALA A 2 9.64 -16.09 -6.97
N THR A 3 9.22 -14.87 -7.30
CA THR A 3 9.70 -13.61 -6.68
C THR A 3 9.36 -13.47 -5.18
N ALA A 4 8.39 -14.22 -4.67
CA ALA A 4 8.03 -14.21 -3.24
C ALA A 4 8.99 -15.07 -2.39
N VAL A 5 9.71 -16.02 -3.01
CA VAL A 5 10.57 -16.97 -2.28
C VAL A 5 11.73 -16.26 -1.55
N PRO A 6 12.47 -15.31 -2.15
CA PRO A 6 13.50 -14.56 -1.43
C PRO A 6 12.91 -13.74 -0.26
N LEU A 7 11.72 -13.16 -0.43
CA LEU A 7 11.05 -12.38 0.61
C LEU A 7 10.59 -13.28 1.77
N MET A 8 10.11 -14.48 1.47
CA MET A 8 9.76 -15.48 2.50
C MET A 8 10.97 -15.82 3.37
N ALA A 9 12.18 -15.94 2.80
CA ALA A 9 13.38 -16.19 3.60
C ALA A 9 13.63 -15.07 4.62
N ILE A 10 13.47 -13.80 4.21
CA ILE A 10 13.58 -12.65 5.12
C ILE A 10 12.55 -12.76 6.27
N TYR A 11 11.32 -13.20 5.98
CA TYR A 11 10.27 -13.36 6.99
C TYR A 11 10.58 -14.50 7.98
N ILE A 12 11.10 -15.62 7.49
CA ILE A 12 11.55 -16.75 8.32
C ILE A 12 12.65 -16.31 9.28
N PHE A 13 13.60 -15.51 8.80
CA PHE A 13 14.71 -14.98 9.60
C PHE A 13 14.41 -13.64 10.28
N SER A 14 13.14 -13.21 10.37
CA SER A 14 12.76 -11.92 10.96
C SER A 14 13.25 -11.75 12.41
N LYS A 15 13.09 -12.75 13.27
CA LYS A 15 13.57 -12.70 14.67
C LYS A 15 15.09 -12.43 14.77
N PRO A 16 15.98 -13.25 14.20
CA PRO A 16 17.42 -12.99 14.28
C PRO A 16 17.83 -11.70 13.59
N LEU A 17 17.17 -11.29 12.51
CA LEU A 17 17.43 -10.02 11.84
C LEU A 17 17.07 -8.83 12.75
N LEU A 18 15.91 -8.86 13.42
CA LEU A 18 15.52 -7.81 14.37
C LEU A 18 16.47 -7.74 15.57
N MET A 19 16.87 -8.89 16.11
CA MET A 19 17.87 -8.94 17.18
C MET A 19 19.23 -8.37 16.73
N LEU A 20 19.64 -8.62 15.47
CA LEU A 20 20.86 -8.05 14.90
C LEU A 20 20.78 -6.53 14.79
N LEU A 21 19.59 -5.98 14.55
CA LEU A 21 19.32 -4.54 14.53
C LEU A 21 19.23 -3.91 15.93
N GLY A 22 19.37 -4.71 17.00
CA GLY A 22 19.39 -4.23 18.39
C GLY A 22 18.05 -4.35 19.13
N GLU A 23 17.03 -4.96 18.53
CA GLU A 23 15.72 -5.11 19.18
C GLU A 23 15.75 -6.08 20.37
N PRO A 24 15.03 -5.79 21.47
CA PRO A 24 14.88 -6.70 22.58
C PRO A 24 14.28 -8.05 22.14
N VAL A 25 14.76 -9.14 22.75
CA VAL A 25 14.31 -10.51 22.40
C VAL A 25 12.80 -10.69 22.51
N SER A 26 12.15 -10.03 23.47
CA SER A 26 10.69 -10.06 23.64
C SER A 26 9.96 -9.43 22.44
N ILE A 27 10.39 -8.25 22.00
CA ILE A 27 9.83 -7.54 20.85
C ILE A 27 10.11 -8.29 19.55
N ALA A 28 11.36 -8.70 19.32
CA ALA A 28 11.74 -9.47 18.14
C ALA A 28 10.97 -10.80 18.04
N SER A 29 10.71 -11.46 19.18
CA SER A 29 9.91 -12.70 19.21
C SER A 29 8.44 -12.44 18.88
N ALA A 30 7.83 -11.40 19.45
CA ALA A 30 6.44 -11.04 19.17
C ALA A 30 6.23 -10.63 17.70
N ALA A 31 7.12 -9.78 17.17
CA ALA A 31 7.11 -9.36 15.77
C ALA A 31 7.24 -10.56 14.82
N ALA A 32 8.17 -11.48 15.10
CA ALA A 32 8.36 -12.66 14.27
C ALA A 32 7.12 -13.56 14.22
N VAL A 33 6.43 -13.76 15.35
CA VAL A 33 5.18 -14.55 15.37
C VAL A 33 4.11 -13.96 14.46
N PHE A 34 3.95 -12.63 14.46
CA PHE A 34 3.05 -11.94 13.53
C PHE A 34 3.51 -12.12 12.07
N VAL A 35 4.80 -11.87 11.80
CA VAL A 35 5.43 -11.97 10.47
C VAL A 35 5.31 -13.38 9.88
N TYR A 36 5.42 -14.44 10.69
CA TYR A 36 5.21 -15.81 10.24
C TYR A 36 3.79 -16.03 9.73
N GLY A 37 2.79 -15.43 10.36
CA GLY A 37 1.41 -15.43 9.88
C GLY A 37 1.22 -14.70 8.54
N LEU A 38 2.12 -13.79 8.18
CA LEU A 38 2.12 -13.04 6.92
C LEU A 38 2.83 -13.75 5.76
N ILE A 39 3.52 -14.88 5.99
CA ILE A 39 4.22 -15.60 4.91
C ILE A 39 3.28 -15.92 3.73
N PRO A 40 2.05 -16.44 3.93
CA PRO A 40 1.14 -16.71 2.82
C PRO A 40 0.68 -15.43 2.08
N GLN A 41 0.64 -14.28 2.77
CA GLN A 41 0.29 -12.99 2.17
C GLN A 41 1.28 -12.58 1.07
N ILE A 42 2.58 -12.84 1.22
CA ILE A 42 3.58 -12.48 0.21
C ILE A 42 3.25 -13.16 -1.13
N PHE A 43 2.83 -14.42 -1.09
CA PHE A 43 2.41 -15.16 -2.28
C PHE A 43 1.08 -14.63 -2.82
N ALA A 44 0.13 -14.28 -1.95
CA ALA A 44 -1.11 -13.64 -2.35
C ALA A 44 -0.84 -12.32 -3.10
N TYR A 45 0.06 -11.47 -2.61
CA TYR A 45 0.50 -10.25 -3.29
C TYR A 45 1.14 -10.54 -4.64
N ALA A 46 2.01 -11.54 -4.72
CA ALA A 46 2.64 -11.93 -5.99
C ALA A 46 1.63 -12.43 -7.05
N ALA A 47 0.44 -12.90 -6.66
CA ALA A 47 -0.69 -13.17 -7.57
C ALA A 47 -1.56 -11.94 -7.82
N ASN A 48 -1.91 -11.22 -6.75
CA ASN A 48 -2.87 -10.13 -6.78
C ASN A 48 -2.40 -8.98 -7.68
N PHE A 49 -1.12 -8.59 -7.64
CA PHE A 49 -0.65 -7.47 -8.44
C PHE A 49 -0.80 -7.72 -9.96
N PRO A 50 -0.36 -8.85 -10.54
CA PRO A 50 -0.64 -9.17 -11.94
C PRO A 50 -2.14 -9.26 -12.26
N ILE A 51 -2.94 -9.88 -11.39
CA ILE A 51 -4.41 -10.01 -11.59
C ILE A 51 -5.07 -8.63 -11.65
N GLN A 52 -4.71 -7.74 -10.72
CA GLN A 52 -5.22 -6.37 -10.73
C GLN A 52 -4.77 -5.62 -11.98
N LYS A 53 -3.50 -5.74 -12.38
CA LYS A 53 -3.02 -5.09 -13.60
C LYS A 53 -3.72 -5.60 -14.86
N PHE A 54 -4.00 -6.91 -14.95
CA PHE A 54 -4.79 -7.48 -16.04
C PHE A 54 -6.19 -6.86 -16.14
N LEU A 55 -6.89 -6.72 -15.01
CA LEU A 55 -8.22 -6.10 -14.96
C LEU A 55 -8.17 -4.59 -15.23
N GLN A 56 -7.21 -3.89 -14.61
CA GLN A 56 -7.02 -2.45 -14.72
C GLN A 56 -6.67 -2.02 -16.14
N ALA A 57 -5.78 -2.74 -16.85
CA ALA A 57 -5.41 -2.43 -18.24
C ALA A 57 -6.64 -2.39 -19.17
N GLN A 58 -7.65 -3.22 -18.88
CA GLN A 58 -8.93 -3.28 -19.59
C GLN A 58 -9.99 -2.31 -19.04
N SER A 59 -9.62 -1.43 -18.11
CA SER A 59 -10.52 -0.53 -17.39
C SER A 59 -11.64 -1.25 -16.61
N ILE A 60 -11.39 -2.50 -16.17
CA ILE A 60 -12.32 -3.31 -15.38
C ILE A 60 -11.99 -3.17 -13.89
N VAL A 61 -12.46 -2.10 -13.25
CA VAL A 61 -12.12 -1.81 -11.83
C VAL A 61 -13.24 -2.10 -10.84
N THR A 62 -14.49 -2.02 -11.28
CA THR A 62 -15.68 -2.20 -10.43
C THR A 62 -15.73 -3.55 -9.70
N PRO A 63 -15.44 -4.70 -10.34
CA PRO A 63 -15.43 -5.99 -9.65
C PRO A 63 -14.41 -6.03 -8.51
N SER A 64 -13.20 -5.52 -8.74
CA SER A 64 -12.14 -5.44 -7.72
C SER A 64 -12.55 -4.59 -6.52
N ALA A 65 -13.33 -3.52 -6.73
CA ALA A 65 -13.86 -2.69 -5.65
C ALA A 65 -14.87 -3.47 -4.77
N TYR A 66 -15.85 -4.15 -5.38
CA TYR A 66 -16.82 -4.95 -4.63
C TYR A 66 -16.19 -6.15 -3.92
N ILE A 67 -15.24 -6.83 -4.57
CA ILE A 67 -14.49 -7.94 -3.97
C ILE A 67 -13.70 -7.44 -2.76
N SER A 68 -12.97 -6.32 -2.89
CA SER A 68 -12.20 -5.74 -1.79
C SER A 68 -13.10 -5.34 -0.62
N PHE A 69 -14.26 -4.74 -0.90
CA PHE A 69 -15.23 -4.38 0.15
C PHE A 69 -15.77 -5.63 0.87
N GLY A 70 -16.19 -6.66 0.13
CA GLY A 70 -16.62 -7.92 0.73
C GLY A 70 -15.53 -8.60 1.55
N ALA A 71 -14.30 -8.62 1.04
CA ALA A 71 -13.14 -9.17 1.75
C ALA A 71 -12.83 -8.39 3.04
N LEU A 72 -13.03 -7.07 3.07
CA LEU A 72 -12.88 -6.25 4.27
C LEU A 72 -13.91 -6.63 5.34
N VAL A 73 -15.18 -6.83 4.97
CA VAL A 73 -16.24 -7.27 5.93
C VAL A 73 -15.89 -8.63 6.53
N VAL A 74 -15.45 -9.56 5.68
CA VAL A 74 -14.99 -10.88 6.13
C VAL A 74 -13.76 -10.76 7.02
N HIS A 75 -12.79 -9.91 6.65
CA HIS A 75 -11.59 -9.66 7.43
C HIS A 75 -11.91 -9.17 8.84
N VAL A 76 -12.76 -8.14 8.98
CA VAL A 76 -13.15 -7.60 10.29
C VAL A 76 -13.81 -8.69 11.15
N SER A 77 -14.73 -9.46 10.56
CA SER A 77 -15.46 -10.53 11.26
C SER A 77 -14.52 -11.64 11.73
N LEU A 78 -13.61 -12.10 10.86
CA LEU A 78 -12.66 -13.16 11.18
C LEU A 78 -11.58 -12.68 12.16
N SER A 79 -11.11 -11.44 12.04
CA SER A 79 -10.15 -10.86 12.98
C SER A 79 -10.73 -10.80 14.39
N TRP A 80 -12.01 -10.40 14.52
CA TRP A 80 -12.69 -10.43 15.81
C TRP A 80 -12.78 -11.84 16.40
N LEU A 81 -13.15 -12.84 15.59
CA LEU A 81 -13.21 -14.24 16.03
C LEU A 81 -11.83 -14.76 16.45
N ALA A 82 -10.82 -14.60 15.59
CA ALA A 82 -9.49 -15.14 15.82
C ALA A 82 -8.82 -14.52 17.05
N ILE A 83 -8.99 -13.22 17.27
CA ILE A 83 -8.34 -12.52 18.39
C ILE A 83 -9.13 -12.72 19.68
N PHE A 84 -10.44 -12.46 19.69
CA PHE A 84 -11.22 -12.39 20.94
C PHE A 84 -11.95 -13.66 21.32
N LYS A 85 -12.22 -14.57 20.37
CA LYS A 85 -12.97 -15.81 20.65
C LYS A 85 -12.05 -17.04 20.65
N TRP A 86 -11.16 -17.14 19.67
CA TRP A 86 -10.25 -18.28 19.55
C TRP A 86 -8.89 -18.04 20.20
N ASN A 87 -8.56 -16.81 20.59
CA ASN A 87 -7.30 -16.44 21.24
C ASN A 87 -6.06 -16.87 20.45
N TRP A 88 -6.08 -16.73 19.11
CA TRP A 88 -4.96 -17.07 18.24
C TRP A 88 -3.81 -16.04 18.29
N GLY A 89 -4.00 -14.93 19.01
CA GLY A 89 -2.99 -13.90 19.23
C GLY A 89 -2.42 -13.30 17.93
N LEU A 90 -1.14 -12.93 17.96
CA LEU A 90 -0.46 -12.29 16.83
C LEU A 90 -0.34 -13.20 15.60
N MET A 91 -0.13 -14.50 15.80
CA MET A 91 -0.12 -15.46 14.69
C MET A 91 -1.48 -15.47 13.98
N GLY A 92 -2.57 -15.50 14.76
CA GLY A 92 -3.93 -15.43 14.24
C GLY A 92 -4.19 -14.16 13.45
N ALA A 93 -3.77 -13.00 13.95
CA ALA A 93 -3.92 -11.74 13.25
C ALA A 93 -3.21 -11.75 11.88
N GLY A 94 -1.98 -12.25 11.82
CA GLY A 94 -1.23 -12.40 10.57
C GLY A 94 -1.90 -13.38 9.59
N LEU A 95 -2.35 -14.53 10.08
CA LEU A 95 -2.99 -15.56 9.26
C LEU A 95 -4.35 -15.11 8.70
N VAL A 96 -5.17 -14.43 9.50
CA VAL A 96 -6.45 -13.87 9.03
C VAL A 96 -6.21 -12.83 7.95
N LEU A 97 -5.22 -11.95 8.12
CA LEU A 97 -4.86 -10.98 7.09
C LEU A 97 -4.39 -11.68 5.80
N SER A 98 -3.50 -12.67 5.91
CA SER A 98 -3.07 -13.51 4.79
C SER A 98 -4.25 -14.16 4.06
N PHE A 99 -5.21 -14.71 4.82
CA PHE A 99 -6.40 -15.35 4.27
C PHE A 99 -7.30 -14.36 3.53
N SER A 100 -7.52 -13.15 4.06
CA SER A 100 -8.29 -12.10 3.39
C SER A 100 -7.70 -11.71 2.03
N TRP A 101 -6.38 -11.67 1.90
CA TRP A 101 -5.73 -11.44 0.61
C TRP A 101 -5.93 -12.59 -0.38
N TRP A 102 -5.93 -13.83 0.09
CA TRP A 102 -6.24 -14.98 -0.76
C TRP A 102 -7.70 -15.00 -1.23
N ILE A 103 -8.66 -14.56 -0.40
CA ILE A 103 -10.04 -14.35 -0.84
C ILE A 103 -10.07 -13.40 -2.05
N ILE A 104 -9.36 -12.27 -1.96
CA ILE A 104 -9.29 -11.28 -3.05
C ILE A 104 -8.67 -11.89 -4.32
N VAL A 105 -7.58 -12.65 -4.18
CA VAL A 105 -6.92 -13.34 -5.31
C VAL A 105 -7.87 -14.32 -5.99
N VAL A 106 -8.49 -15.21 -5.21
CA VAL A 106 -9.38 -16.26 -5.73
C VAL A 106 -10.61 -15.63 -6.38
N ALA A 107 -11.26 -14.67 -5.72
CA ALA A 107 -12.47 -14.03 -6.26
C ALA A 107 -12.18 -13.27 -7.56
N GLN A 108 -11.08 -12.53 -7.65
CA GLN A 108 -10.70 -11.85 -8.89
C GLN A 108 -10.32 -12.83 -10.00
N PHE A 109 -9.61 -13.90 -9.68
CA PHE A 109 -9.26 -14.93 -10.66
C PHE A 109 -10.52 -15.64 -11.18
N VAL A 110 -11.46 -16.01 -10.30
CA VAL A 110 -12.77 -16.54 -10.68
C VAL A 110 -13.48 -15.57 -11.62
N TYR A 111 -13.52 -14.28 -11.30
CA TYR A 111 -14.11 -13.28 -12.19
C TYR A 111 -13.44 -13.26 -13.58
N ILE A 112 -12.11 -13.32 -13.66
CA ILE A 112 -11.37 -13.35 -14.94
C ILE A 112 -11.80 -14.56 -15.78
N VAL A 113 -11.86 -15.75 -15.19
CA VAL A 113 -12.14 -16.99 -15.95
C VAL A 113 -13.61 -17.16 -16.31
N THR A 114 -14.55 -16.57 -15.54
CA THR A 114 -16.00 -16.71 -15.81
C THR A 114 -16.60 -15.53 -16.57
N SER A 115 -15.99 -14.34 -16.54
CA SER A 115 -16.57 -13.13 -17.13
C SER A 115 -16.45 -13.10 -18.65
N LYS A 116 -17.55 -12.79 -19.33
CA LYS A 116 -17.57 -12.54 -20.79
C LYS A 116 -16.63 -11.41 -21.20
N ARG A 117 -16.37 -10.43 -20.32
CA ARG A 117 -15.49 -9.28 -20.60
C ARG A 117 -14.02 -9.69 -20.78
N CYS A 118 -13.58 -10.74 -20.10
CA CYS A 118 -12.19 -11.21 -20.13
C CYS A 118 -11.97 -12.34 -21.13
N ARG A 119 -13.01 -12.80 -21.84
CA ARG A 119 -12.94 -13.98 -22.73
C ARG A 119 -11.97 -13.81 -23.90
N LEU A 120 -11.77 -12.59 -24.38
CA LEU A 120 -10.84 -12.31 -25.49
C LEU A 120 -9.40 -12.12 -25.02
N THR A 121 -9.20 -11.74 -23.76
CA THR A 121 -7.88 -11.38 -23.20
C THR A 121 -7.30 -12.51 -22.33
N TRP A 122 -8.15 -13.37 -21.77
CA TRP A 122 -7.75 -14.58 -21.06
C TRP A 122 -7.96 -15.81 -21.93
N THR A 123 -6.87 -16.36 -22.46
CA THR A 123 -6.85 -17.57 -23.31
C THR A 123 -6.36 -18.82 -22.57
N GLY A 124 -6.18 -18.73 -21.25
CA GLY A 124 -5.64 -19.80 -20.42
C GLY A 124 -4.13 -19.72 -20.25
N PHE A 125 -3.57 -20.71 -19.56
CA PHE A 125 -2.14 -20.78 -19.29
C PHE A 125 -1.35 -21.23 -20.53
N SER A 126 -0.24 -20.56 -20.80
CA SER A 126 0.66 -20.86 -21.92
C SER A 126 2.11 -20.65 -21.52
N LEU A 127 3.02 -21.45 -22.07
CA LEU A 127 4.46 -21.27 -21.90
C LEU A 127 4.97 -19.95 -22.49
N GLN A 128 4.21 -19.33 -23.41
CA GLN A 128 4.49 -17.99 -23.92
C GLN A 128 4.54 -16.93 -22.81
N ALA A 129 3.87 -17.16 -21.68
CA ALA A 129 3.92 -16.26 -20.52
C ALA A 129 5.33 -16.13 -19.89
N PHE A 130 6.24 -17.06 -20.20
CA PHE A 130 7.64 -17.01 -19.76
C PHE A 130 8.57 -16.28 -20.74
N SER A 131 8.04 -15.78 -21.87
CA SER A 131 8.79 -14.94 -22.79
C SER A 131 8.89 -13.50 -22.28
N GLY A 132 10.00 -12.81 -22.58
CA GLY A 132 10.17 -11.39 -22.23
C GLY A 132 10.38 -11.06 -20.75
N LEU A 133 10.46 -12.07 -19.86
CA LEU A 133 10.58 -11.87 -18.40
C LEU A 133 11.77 -10.99 -17.99
N TRP A 134 12.89 -11.06 -18.71
CA TRP A 134 14.07 -10.25 -18.41
C TRP A 134 13.83 -8.75 -18.68
N SER A 135 13.16 -8.43 -19.79
CA SER A 135 12.78 -7.04 -20.11
C SER A 135 11.78 -6.51 -19.09
N PHE A 136 10.78 -7.33 -18.74
CA PHE A 136 9.83 -7.01 -17.67
C PHE A 136 10.53 -6.77 -16.32
N PHE A 137 11.49 -7.64 -15.97
CA PHE A 137 12.26 -7.51 -14.73
C PHE A 137 13.07 -6.21 -14.70
N LYS A 138 13.78 -5.86 -15.78
CA LYS A 138 14.55 -4.61 -15.87
C LYS A 138 13.67 -3.38 -15.67
N LEU A 139 12.50 -3.35 -16.30
CA LEU A 139 11.56 -2.24 -16.17
C LEU A 139 10.98 -2.17 -14.75
N SER A 140 10.55 -3.32 -14.22
CA SER A 140 9.99 -3.44 -12.87
C SER A 140 10.99 -3.09 -11.78
N ALA A 141 12.28 -3.38 -11.99
CA ALA A 141 13.33 -3.09 -11.01
C ALA A 141 13.46 -1.59 -10.74
N ALA A 142 13.36 -0.74 -11.77
CA ALA A 142 13.40 0.72 -11.60
C ALA A 142 12.21 1.22 -10.75
N SER A 143 10.99 0.77 -11.05
CA SER A 143 9.81 1.09 -10.25
C SER A 143 9.88 0.55 -8.83
N ALA A 144 10.40 -0.66 -8.66
CA ALA A 144 10.59 -1.26 -7.34
C ALA A 144 11.59 -0.46 -6.50
N VAL A 145 12.73 -0.06 -7.06
CA VAL A 145 13.72 0.77 -6.36
C VAL A 145 13.12 2.11 -5.95
N MET A 146 12.37 2.77 -6.84
CA MET A 146 11.71 4.05 -6.53
C MET A 146 10.75 3.92 -5.35
N LEU A 147 9.83 2.94 -5.38
CA LEU A 147 8.88 2.69 -4.29
C LEU A 147 9.56 2.26 -2.99
N CYS A 148 10.61 1.44 -3.08
CA CYS A 148 11.39 1.03 -1.91
C CYS A 148 12.10 2.22 -1.27
N LEU A 149 12.73 3.09 -2.06
CA LEU A 149 13.40 4.29 -1.53
C LEU A 149 12.40 5.24 -0.87
N GLU A 150 11.22 5.42 -1.47
CA GLU A 150 10.13 6.23 -0.89
C GLU A 150 9.67 5.65 0.45
N THR A 151 9.47 4.34 0.53
CA THR A 151 9.03 3.68 1.78
C THR A 151 10.14 3.66 2.84
N TRP A 152 11.38 3.35 2.44
CA TRP A 152 12.53 3.28 3.35
C TRP A 152 12.92 4.66 3.89
N TYR A 153 12.74 5.72 3.10
CA TYR A 153 12.93 7.09 3.58
C TYR A 153 12.07 7.37 4.83
N PHE A 154 10.78 6.99 4.83
CA PHE A 154 9.94 7.14 6.02
C PHE A 154 10.42 6.30 7.21
N GLN A 155 10.89 5.07 6.98
CA GLN A 155 11.44 4.24 8.06
C GLN A 155 12.71 4.84 8.66
N ILE A 156 13.57 5.44 7.83
CA ILE A 156 14.76 6.17 8.30
C ILE A 156 14.34 7.39 9.13
N LEU A 157 13.31 8.13 8.73
CA LEU A 157 12.79 9.25 9.54
C LEU A 157 12.30 8.78 10.92
N VAL A 158 11.59 7.65 11.00
CA VAL A 158 11.18 7.05 12.27
C VAL A 158 12.40 6.70 13.12
N LEU A 159 13.42 6.06 12.54
CA LEU A 159 14.66 5.74 13.26
C LEU A 159 15.37 6.99 13.79
N ILE A 160 15.47 8.06 12.99
CA ILE A 160 16.08 9.32 13.42
C ILE A 160 15.26 9.97 14.55
N ALA A 161 13.94 9.98 14.45
CA ALA A 161 13.07 10.50 15.51
C ALA A 161 13.26 9.74 16.83
N GLY A 162 13.50 8.43 16.76
CA GLY A 162 13.83 7.59 17.91
C GLY A 162 15.17 7.92 18.59
N LEU A 163 16.04 8.73 17.97
CA LEU A 163 17.31 9.17 18.53
C LEU A 163 17.23 10.57 19.18
N LEU A 164 16.07 11.23 19.16
CA LEU A 164 15.86 12.54 19.77
C LEU A 164 15.75 12.45 21.29
N LYS A 165 16.03 13.57 21.99
CA LYS A 165 15.99 13.63 23.47
C LYS A 165 14.61 13.26 24.05
N ASN A 166 13.54 13.58 23.34
CA ASN A 166 12.15 13.23 23.68
C ASN A 166 11.60 12.22 22.65
N ALA A 167 12.31 11.11 22.45
CA ALA A 167 12.03 10.12 21.41
C ALA A 167 10.58 9.63 21.41
N GLU A 168 10.00 9.34 22.57
CA GLU A 168 8.61 8.86 22.69
C GLU A 168 7.60 9.85 22.09
N VAL A 169 7.60 11.10 22.57
CA VAL A 169 6.71 12.16 22.05
C VAL A 169 6.94 12.41 20.56
N ALA A 170 8.21 12.44 20.13
CA ALA A 170 8.55 12.67 18.73
C ALA A 170 8.06 11.53 17.82
N LEU A 171 8.23 10.27 18.24
CA LEU A 171 7.77 9.09 17.52
C LEU A 171 6.25 9.02 17.45
N ASP A 172 5.56 9.30 18.54
CA ASP A 172 4.10 9.27 18.59
C ASP A 172 3.50 10.36 17.71
N ALA A 173 4.00 11.59 17.80
CA ALA A 173 3.55 12.69 16.96
C ALA A 173 3.83 12.42 15.47
N LEU A 174 5.04 11.92 15.16
CA LEU A 174 5.42 11.54 13.79
C LEU A 174 4.53 10.41 13.24
N SER A 175 4.19 9.41 14.06
CA SER A 175 3.30 8.31 13.70
C SER A 175 1.89 8.80 13.34
N VAL A 176 1.35 9.76 14.09
CA VAL A 176 0.07 10.42 13.77
C VAL A 176 0.17 11.17 12.43
N CYS A 177 1.20 11.98 12.24
CA CYS A 177 1.41 12.71 10.99
C CYS A 177 1.59 11.76 9.78
N MET A 178 2.37 10.69 9.94
CA MET A 178 2.57 9.68 8.91
C MET A 178 1.28 8.92 8.59
N THR A 179 0.43 8.66 9.58
CA THR A 179 -0.87 8.00 9.36
C THR A 179 -1.80 8.88 8.53
N LEU A 180 -1.92 10.17 8.89
CA LEU A 180 -2.69 11.15 8.12
C LEU A 180 -2.14 11.30 6.69
N SER A 181 -0.82 11.36 6.54
CA SER A 181 -0.15 11.39 5.23
C SER A 181 -0.43 10.14 4.41
N GLY A 182 -0.39 8.96 5.05
CA GLY A 182 -0.69 7.68 4.43
C GLY A 182 -2.10 7.61 3.84
N TRP A 183 -3.10 8.21 4.49
CA TRP A 183 -4.47 8.26 3.95
C TRP A 183 -4.56 9.05 2.64
N VAL A 184 -3.92 10.22 2.58
CA VAL A 184 -3.88 11.04 1.35
C VAL A 184 -3.05 10.34 0.28
N PHE A 185 -1.92 9.72 0.65
CA PHE A 185 -1.09 8.95 -0.26
C PHE A 185 -1.86 7.80 -0.94
N MET A 186 -2.72 7.09 -0.21
CA MET A 186 -3.55 6.03 -0.82
C MET A 186 -4.54 6.55 -1.87
N ILE A 187 -5.04 7.78 -1.71
CA ILE A 187 -5.85 8.45 -2.74
C ILE A 187 -4.99 8.73 -3.98
N SER A 188 -3.78 9.27 -3.78
CA SER A 188 -2.82 9.53 -4.86
C SER A 188 -2.40 8.27 -5.60
N VAL A 189 -2.23 7.13 -4.90
CA VAL A 189 -1.98 5.82 -5.53
C VAL A 189 -3.16 5.38 -6.40
N GLY A 190 -4.40 5.62 -5.96
CA GLY A 190 -5.60 5.37 -6.76
C GLY A 190 -5.62 6.19 -8.05
N PHE A 191 -5.29 7.48 -7.96
CA PHE A 191 -5.13 8.34 -9.13
C PHE A 191 -3.98 7.92 -10.04
N ASN A 192 -2.83 7.53 -9.48
CA ASN A 192 -1.71 6.99 -10.25
C ASN A 192 -2.14 5.77 -11.08
N ALA A 193 -2.87 4.83 -10.48
CA ALA A 193 -3.37 3.66 -11.20
C ALA A 193 -4.33 4.06 -12.34
N ALA A 194 -5.23 5.03 -12.11
CA ALA A 194 -6.14 5.54 -13.13
C ALA A 194 -5.39 6.26 -14.27
N ALA A 195 -4.40 7.11 -13.96
CA ALA A 195 -3.55 7.77 -14.93
C ALA A 195 -2.76 6.75 -15.76
N SER A 196 -2.10 5.79 -15.11
CA SER A 196 -1.33 4.72 -15.77
C SER A 196 -2.17 3.97 -16.79
N VAL A 197 -3.38 3.52 -16.43
CA VAL A 197 -4.30 2.84 -17.35
C VAL A 197 -4.70 3.74 -18.52
N ARG A 198 -5.14 4.98 -18.24
CA ARG A 198 -5.63 5.90 -19.28
C ARG A 198 -4.52 6.31 -20.25
N VAL A 199 -3.37 6.71 -19.72
CA VAL A 199 -2.23 7.16 -20.51
C VAL A 199 -1.71 6.01 -21.38
N SER A 200 -1.52 4.80 -20.81
CA SER A 200 -1.05 3.64 -21.58
C SER A 200 -2.03 3.24 -22.68
N ASN A 201 -3.34 3.28 -22.43
CA ASN A 201 -4.34 2.95 -23.44
C ASN A 201 -4.43 4.00 -24.56
N GLU A 202 -4.41 5.30 -24.23
CA GLU A 202 -4.44 6.37 -25.23
C GLU A 202 -3.15 6.41 -26.07
N LEU A 203 -1.99 6.18 -25.45
CA LEU A 203 -0.72 6.06 -26.18
C LEU A 203 -0.72 4.83 -27.10
N GLY A 204 -1.21 3.68 -26.62
CA GLY A 204 -1.36 2.47 -27.42
C GLY A 204 -2.31 2.63 -28.61
N ALA A 205 -3.31 3.52 -28.48
CA ALA A 205 -4.24 3.88 -29.56
C ALA A 205 -3.69 4.97 -30.50
N GLY A 206 -2.51 5.53 -30.24
CA GLY A 206 -1.93 6.61 -31.05
C GLY A 206 -2.53 7.99 -30.78
N HIS A 207 -3.08 8.23 -29.58
CA HIS A 207 -3.72 9.49 -29.17
C HIS A 207 -2.88 10.29 -28.14
N PRO A 208 -1.73 10.87 -28.51
CA PRO A 208 -0.85 11.57 -27.57
C PRO A 208 -1.51 12.78 -26.89
N LYS A 209 -2.44 13.46 -27.58
CA LYS A 209 -3.18 14.59 -27.00
C LYS A 209 -4.12 14.13 -25.88
N SER A 210 -4.83 13.01 -26.06
CA SER A 210 -5.70 12.41 -25.04
C SER A 210 -4.90 11.89 -23.85
N ALA A 211 -3.72 11.31 -24.10
CA ALA A 211 -2.79 10.90 -23.05
C ALA A 211 -2.35 12.10 -22.19
N SER A 212 -1.90 13.19 -22.82
CA SER A 212 -1.51 14.42 -22.12
C SER A 212 -2.67 15.05 -21.33
N PHE A 213 -3.87 15.11 -21.92
CA PHE A 213 -5.06 15.57 -21.22
C PHE A 213 -5.40 14.71 -19.99
N SER A 214 -5.23 13.38 -20.09
CA SER A 214 -5.46 12.48 -18.96
C SER A 214 -4.50 12.76 -17.80
N VAL A 215 -3.22 13.01 -18.07
CA VAL A 215 -2.24 13.41 -17.04
C VAL A 215 -2.67 14.70 -16.35
N LEU A 216 -3.07 15.72 -17.13
CA LEU A 216 -3.50 17.01 -16.59
C LEU A 216 -4.71 16.86 -15.66
N VAL A 217 -5.74 16.14 -16.10
CA VAL A 217 -6.96 15.95 -15.31
C VAL A 217 -6.67 15.21 -14.01
N VAL A 218 -5.96 14.09 -14.08
CA VAL A 218 -5.68 13.27 -12.90
C VAL A 218 -4.79 14.01 -11.90
N THR A 219 -3.75 14.72 -12.38
CA THR A 219 -2.88 15.55 -11.55
C THR A 219 -3.66 16.68 -10.87
N SER A 220 -4.54 17.35 -11.61
CA SER A 220 -5.37 18.44 -11.06
C SER A 220 -6.33 17.94 -9.98
N CYS A 221 -6.99 16.80 -10.21
CA CYS A 221 -7.87 16.19 -9.20
C CYS A 221 -7.10 15.81 -7.92
N SER A 222 -5.94 15.17 -8.08
CA SER A 222 -5.10 14.77 -6.93
C SER A 222 -4.61 16.00 -6.15
N PHE A 223 -4.18 17.05 -6.85
CA PHE A 223 -3.77 18.31 -6.24
C PHE A 223 -4.92 18.95 -5.44
N ILE A 224 -6.11 19.07 -6.03
CA ILE A 224 -7.28 19.66 -5.36
C ILE A 224 -7.62 18.90 -4.08
N ILE A 225 -7.65 17.56 -4.13
CA ILE A 225 -7.94 16.74 -2.95
C ILE A 225 -6.86 16.90 -1.88
N SER A 226 -5.60 16.98 -2.28
CA SER A 226 -4.48 17.15 -1.36
C SER A 226 -4.49 18.52 -0.69
N VAL A 227 -4.87 19.57 -1.42
CA VAL A 227 -5.10 20.92 -0.87
C VAL A 227 -6.28 20.92 0.11
N ILE A 228 -7.39 20.25 -0.22
CA ILE A 228 -8.54 20.12 0.69
C ILE A 228 -8.10 19.40 1.98
N ALA A 229 -7.35 18.29 1.86
CA ALA A 229 -6.85 17.56 3.02
C ALA A 229 -5.90 18.42 3.88
N ALA A 230 -5.00 19.18 3.26
CA ALA A 230 -4.13 20.14 3.95
C ALA A 230 -4.92 21.22 4.69
N ILE A 231 -5.97 21.77 4.08
CA ILE A 231 -6.87 22.74 4.73
C ILE A 231 -7.56 22.11 5.93
N VAL A 232 -8.10 20.89 5.79
CA VAL A 232 -8.75 20.16 6.89
C VAL A 232 -7.77 19.94 8.04
N VAL A 233 -6.55 19.47 7.77
CA VAL A 233 -5.51 19.30 8.79
C VAL A 233 -5.22 20.63 9.50
N MET A 234 -5.11 21.74 8.77
CA MET A 234 -4.84 23.04 9.37
C MET A 234 -6.00 23.58 10.21
N ILE A 235 -7.25 23.37 9.77
CA ILE A 235 -8.45 23.78 10.53
C ILE A 235 -8.55 22.99 11.84
N PHE A 236 -8.26 21.69 11.80
CA PHE A 236 -8.38 20.80 12.95
C PHE A 236 -7.03 20.49 13.62
N ARG A 237 -5.99 21.31 13.42
CA ARG A 237 -4.62 21.00 13.87
C ARG A 237 -4.51 20.69 15.36
N ASP A 238 -5.31 21.37 16.18
CA ASP A 238 -5.31 21.25 17.64
C ASP A 238 -6.22 20.11 18.14
N SER A 239 -6.95 19.44 17.24
CA SER A 239 -7.95 18.43 17.62
C SER A 239 -7.84 17.10 16.88
N ILE A 240 -7.26 17.08 15.68
CA ILE A 240 -7.22 15.90 14.79
C ILE A 240 -6.41 14.74 15.39
N SER A 241 -5.39 15.06 16.20
CA SER A 241 -4.55 14.09 16.89
C SER A 241 -5.30 13.29 17.95
N TYR A 242 -6.39 13.83 18.53
CA TYR A 242 -7.17 13.12 19.56
C TYR A 242 -7.93 11.89 19.05
N ILE A 243 -7.98 11.68 17.73
CA ILE A 243 -8.47 10.42 17.15
C ILE A 243 -7.48 9.27 17.40
N PHE A 244 -6.20 9.60 17.64
CA PHE A 244 -5.09 8.65 17.75
C PHE A 244 -4.45 8.59 19.14
N THR A 245 -4.53 9.67 19.91
CA THR A 245 -3.89 9.77 21.24
C THR A 245 -4.78 10.51 22.23
N GLU A 246 -4.69 10.14 23.51
CA GLU A 246 -5.32 10.88 24.61
C GLU A 246 -4.32 11.87 25.27
N GLY A 247 -3.04 11.84 24.88
CA GLY A 247 -1.99 12.63 25.52
C GLY A 247 -1.87 14.05 24.96
N GLU A 248 -2.07 15.06 25.82
CA GLU A 248 -1.97 16.48 25.46
C GLU A 248 -0.60 16.85 24.87
N VAL A 249 0.49 16.29 25.41
CA VAL A 249 1.86 16.56 24.95
C VAL A 249 2.07 16.11 23.50
N VAL A 250 1.51 14.96 23.12
CA VAL A 250 1.58 14.45 21.74
C VAL A 250 0.65 15.28 20.84
N ALA A 251 -0.52 15.66 21.34
CA ALA A 251 -1.46 16.49 20.59
C ALA A 251 -0.88 17.87 20.24
N GLU A 252 -0.20 18.52 21.19
CA GLU A 252 0.51 19.80 20.97
C GLU A 252 1.64 19.64 19.94
N ALA A 253 2.46 18.59 20.06
CA ALA A 253 3.51 18.30 19.09
C ALA A 253 2.97 18.05 17.67
N VAL A 254 1.82 17.37 17.52
CA VAL A 254 1.16 17.19 16.21
C VAL A 254 0.61 18.52 15.68
N SER A 255 0.07 19.38 16.55
CA SER A 255 -0.38 20.71 16.14
C SER A 255 0.78 21.55 15.60
N ASP A 256 1.93 21.55 16.28
CA ASP A 256 3.16 22.22 15.84
C ASP A 256 3.69 21.68 14.50
N LEU A 257 3.54 20.36 14.27
CA LEU A 257 3.93 19.71 13.02
C LEU A 257 2.91 19.91 11.88
N SER A 258 1.68 20.31 12.18
CA SER A 258 0.58 20.39 11.20
C SER A 258 0.87 21.28 9.98
N PRO A 259 1.57 22.44 10.08
CA PRO A 259 1.97 23.21 8.91
C PRO A 259 2.91 22.44 7.97
N PHE A 260 3.86 21.68 8.53
CA PHE A 260 4.76 20.83 7.74
C PHE A 260 4.00 19.67 7.12
N LEU A 261 3.11 19.03 7.89
CA LEU A 261 2.23 17.98 7.39
C LEU A 261 1.38 18.50 6.22
N ALA A 262 0.76 19.67 6.34
CA ALA A 262 -0.04 20.28 5.28
C ALA A 262 0.77 20.48 3.98
N ALA A 263 2.01 20.97 4.10
CA ALA A 263 2.92 21.07 2.95
C ALA A 263 3.25 19.69 2.37
N THR A 264 3.57 18.71 3.23
CA THR A 264 3.83 17.32 2.82
C THR A 264 2.64 16.69 2.11
N LEU A 265 1.40 16.92 2.58
CA LEU A 265 0.19 16.41 1.94
C LEU A 265 0.04 16.92 0.51
N ILE A 266 0.32 18.20 0.27
CA ILE A 266 0.23 18.79 -1.07
C ILE A 266 1.32 18.19 -1.99
N LEU A 267 2.56 18.10 -1.51
CA LEU A 267 3.69 17.59 -2.30
C LEU A 267 3.55 16.09 -2.61
N ASN A 268 3.33 15.28 -1.57
CA ASN A 268 3.14 13.83 -1.70
C ASN A 268 1.78 13.48 -2.31
N GLY A 269 0.85 14.43 -2.37
CA GLY A 269 -0.40 14.30 -3.08
C GLY A 269 -0.24 14.23 -4.60
N ILE A 270 0.74 14.95 -5.13
CA ILE A 270 1.00 15.09 -6.57
C ILE A 270 2.07 14.08 -7.03
N GLN A 271 3.16 13.93 -6.28
CA GLN A 271 4.33 13.17 -6.70
C GLN A 271 4.02 11.73 -7.12
N PRO A 272 3.15 10.95 -6.43
CA PRO A 272 2.79 9.60 -6.84
C PRO A 272 2.04 9.56 -8.17
N VAL A 273 1.26 10.59 -8.52
CA VAL A 273 0.55 10.67 -9.81
C VAL A 273 1.54 10.87 -10.94
N LEU A 274 2.54 11.73 -10.73
CA LEU A 274 3.56 12.07 -11.72
C LEU A 274 4.69 11.04 -11.83
N SER A 275 4.94 10.26 -10.77
CA SER A 275 6.01 9.26 -10.74
C SER A 275 5.77 8.08 -11.68
N GLY A 276 4.60 8.02 -12.33
CA GLY A 276 4.37 7.25 -13.55
C GLY A 276 5.07 5.90 -13.52
N ASN A 277 4.71 5.06 -12.56
CA ASN A 277 5.27 3.71 -12.47
C ASN A 277 5.13 3.05 -13.85
N ASN A 278 6.27 2.78 -14.49
CA ASN A 278 6.37 2.12 -15.79
C ASN A 278 5.91 0.66 -15.66
N LEU A 279 4.60 0.45 -15.45
CA LEU A 279 3.95 -0.84 -15.37
C LEU A 279 3.14 -1.08 -16.65
#